data_AF-A0AAW2F9F4-F1
#
_entry.id   AF-A0AAW2F9F4-F1
#
_cell.length_a   1.000
_cell.length_b   1.000
_cell.length_c   1.000
_cell.angle_alpha   90.00
_cell.angle_beta   90.00
_cell.angle_gamma   90.00
#
_symmetry.space_group_name_H-M   'P 1'
#
loop_
_entity.id
_entity.type
_entity.pdbx_description
1 polymer ?
#
loop_
_entity_poly.entity_id
_entity_poly.type
_entity_poly.pdbx_seq_one_letter_code
_entity_poly.pdbx_strand_id
1 'polypeptide(L)'
;MALETPEWLNLGFVNKALQQSENDSSIQVSSIFSESATTKGDNYVSDVIRITVEFSRDQGDHRITEKKSIIAKVSPTDGGSRQKLVEDVGYFNFEISMMSNTLNKMNELLGPKHRVSGKSLYIHKGNPTVLVMEDLTPLGFHKADRSSSLDLAHCTLALQGLARFHAATVALCEKVNYT
;
A
#
# COMPACT_ATOMS: atom_id res chain seq x y z
N MET A 1 -17.20 -13.19 -4.95
CA MET A 1 -17.78 -12.58 -6.16
C MET A 1 -16.76 -11.60 -6.67
N ALA A 2 -16.34 -11.70 -7.93
CA ALA A 2 -15.44 -10.71 -8.53
C ALA A 2 -16.14 -9.34 -8.42
N LEU A 3 -15.47 -8.35 -7.82
CA LEU A 3 -15.91 -6.98 -7.98
C LEU A 3 -15.76 -6.64 -9.46
N GLU A 4 -16.75 -5.96 -10.04
CA GLU A 4 -16.54 -5.33 -11.33
C GLU A 4 -15.32 -4.41 -11.21
N THR A 5 -14.30 -4.70 -12.01
CA THR A 5 -13.08 -3.90 -12.04
C THR A 5 -13.46 -2.49 -12.49
N PRO A 6 -13.19 -1.45 -11.68
CA PRO A 6 -13.50 -0.08 -12.07
C PRO A 6 -12.81 0.29 -13.39
N GLU A 7 -13.47 1.06 -14.26
CA GLU A 7 -12.92 1.42 -15.59
C GLU A 7 -11.54 2.09 -15.53
N TRP A 8 -11.29 2.88 -14.49
CA TRP A 8 -10.00 3.55 -14.27
C TRP A 8 -8.88 2.56 -13.93
N LEU A 9 -9.21 1.39 -13.36
CA LEU A 9 -8.26 0.35 -12.97
C LEU A 9 -7.96 -0.56 -14.18
N ASN A 10 -7.24 0.00 -15.15
CA ASN A 10 -6.89 -0.64 -16.41
C ASN A 10 -5.37 -0.85 -16.57
N LEU A 11 -4.97 -1.51 -17.65
CA LEU A 11 -3.57 -1.82 -17.96
C LEU A 11 -2.69 -0.55 -17.95
N GLY A 12 -3.16 0.56 -18.51
CA GLY A 12 -2.41 1.81 -18.58
C GLY A 12 -2.15 2.42 -17.19
N PHE A 13 -3.15 2.39 -16.32
CA PHE A 13 -3.00 2.84 -14.92
C PHE A 13 -1.94 2.01 -14.19
N VAL A 14 -2.06 0.67 -14.23
CA VAL A 14 -1.14 -0.24 -13.53
C VAL A 14 0.27 -0.16 -14.13
N ASN A 15 0.39 -0.06 -15.45
CA ASN A 15 1.67 0.10 -16.13
C ASN A 15 2.39 1.37 -15.65
N LYS A 16 1.69 2.51 -15.63
CA LYS A 16 2.24 3.76 -15.11
C LYS A 16 2.67 3.63 -13.64
N ALA A 17 1.85 3.00 -12.81
CA ALA A 17 2.16 2.79 -11.40
C ALA A 17 3.45 1.96 -11.23
N LEU A 18 3.58 0.85 -11.96
CA LEU A 18 4.77 -0.01 -11.90
C LEU A 18 6.02 0.69 -12.43
N GLN A 19 5.95 1.30 -13.62
CA GLN A 19 7.09 2.01 -14.23
C GLN A 19 7.64 3.10 -13.31
N GLN A 20 6.78 3.89 -12.66
CA GLN A 20 7.21 4.92 -11.73
C GLN A 20 7.76 4.33 -10.42
N SER A 21 7.10 3.32 -9.86
CA SER A 21 7.52 2.72 -8.60
C SER A 21 8.86 1.99 -8.67
N GLU A 22 9.18 1.43 -9.83
CA GLU A 22 10.41 0.65 -10.07
C GLU A 22 11.46 1.43 -10.85
N ASN A 23 11.15 2.68 -11.23
CA ASN A 23 11.99 3.54 -12.07
C ASN A 23 12.47 2.81 -13.34
N ASP A 24 11.54 2.16 -14.04
CA ASP A 24 11.83 1.37 -15.24
C ASP A 24 10.72 1.55 -16.29
N SER A 25 11.06 2.23 -17.38
CA SER A 25 10.14 2.49 -18.51
C SER A 25 9.96 1.28 -19.45
N SER A 26 10.77 0.22 -19.33
CA SER A 26 10.65 -0.99 -20.16
C SER A 26 9.48 -1.89 -19.75
N ILE A 27 8.96 -1.70 -18.53
CA ILE A 27 7.82 -2.45 -17.99
C ILE A 27 6.62 -2.28 -18.94
N GLN A 28 6.04 -3.40 -19.35
CA GLN A 28 4.80 -3.48 -20.12
C GLN A 28 3.86 -4.49 -19.47
N VAL A 29 2.75 -4.01 -18.92
CA VAL A 29 1.71 -4.84 -18.32
C VAL A 29 0.88 -5.52 -19.41
N SER A 30 0.81 -6.85 -19.35
CA SER A 30 0.05 -7.68 -20.29
C SER A 30 -1.32 -8.10 -19.75
N SER A 31 -1.46 -8.23 -18.43
CA SER A 31 -2.70 -8.66 -17.79
C SER A 31 -2.82 -8.14 -16.37
N ILE A 32 -4.06 -7.87 -15.95
CA ILE A 32 -4.42 -7.52 -14.57
C ILE A 32 -5.61 -8.36 -14.13
N PHE A 33 -5.58 -8.80 -12.89
CA PHE A 33 -6.70 -9.43 -12.21
C PHE A 33 -6.93 -8.73 -10.88
N SER A 34 -8.16 -8.27 -10.63
CA SER A 34 -8.51 -7.52 -9.43
C SER A 34 -9.54 -8.25 -8.57
N GLU A 35 -9.36 -8.22 -7.26
CA GLU A 35 -10.31 -8.76 -6.28
C GLU A 35 -10.36 -7.88 -5.02
N SER A 36 -11.35 -8.09 -4.16
CA SER A 36 -11.35 -7.46 -2.83
C SER A 36 -10.16 -7.96 -2.01
N ALA A 37 -9.35 -7.06 -1.45
CA ALA A 37 -8.26 -7.44 -0.55
C ALA A 37 -8.75 -7.80 0.86
N THR A 38 -10.01 -7.47 1.18
CA THR A 38 -10.58 -7.59 2.52
C THR A 38 -11.94 -8.28 2.51
N THR A 39 -12.36 -8.72 3.70
CA THR A 39 -13.68 -9.29 3.95
C THR A 39 -14.72 -8.19 4.16
N LYS A 40 -15.99 -8.52 3.91
CA LYS A 40 -17.10 -7.58 4.09
C LYS A 40 -17.08 -7.02 5.52
N GLY A 41 -17.10 -5.69 5.64
CA GLY A 41 -17.10 -4.99 6.92
C GLY A 41 -15.72 -4.51 7.40
N ASP A 42 -14.62 -4.81 6.70
CA ASP A 42 -13.28 -4.32 7.07
C ASP A 42 -12.93 -2.96 6.41
N ASN A 43 -13.63 -2.60 5.33
CA ASN A 43 -13.37 -1.41 4.53
C ASN A 43 -14.25 -0.23 4.98
N TYR A 44 -13.84 0.47 6.05
CA TYR A 44 -14.64 1.55 6.64
C TYR A 44 -14.51 2.90 5.89
N VAL A 45 -13.29 3.31 5.58
CA VAL A 45 -12.97 4.65 5.06
C VAL A 45 -12.37 4.65 3.65
N SER A 46 -12.14 3.48 3.08
CA SER A 46 -11.57 3.30 1.74
C SER A 46 -11.94 1.92 1.21
N ASP A 47 -12.01 1.78 -0.11
CA ASP A 47 -12.08 0.49 -0.76
C ASP A 47 -10.66 -0.06 -0.98
N VAL A 48 -10.44 -1.34 -0.72
CA VAL A 48 -9.11 -1.97 -0.81
C VAL A 48 -9.16 -3.11 -1.81
N ILE A 49 -8.45 -2.93 -2.92
CA ILE A 49 -8.43 -3.85 -4.06
C ILE A 49 -7.04 -4.51 -4.13
N ARG A 50 -7.00 -5.84 -4.20
CA ARG A 50 -5.79 -6.57 -4.55
C ARG A 50 -5.73 -6.73 -6.06
N ILE A 51 -4.57 -6.44 -6.64
CA ILE A 51 -4.34 -6.53 -8.08
C ILE A 51 -3.16 -7.46 -8.30
N THR A 52 -3.41 -8.56 -8.99
CA THR A 52 -2.37 -9.42 -9.54
C THR A 52 -2.05 -8.94 -10.94
N VAL A 53 -0.77 -8.67 -11.19
CA VAL A 53 -0.26 -8.09 -12.44
C VAL A 53 0.70 -9.07 -13.09
N GLU A 54 0.52 -9.31 -14.39
CA GLU A 54 1.51 -9.96 -15.23
C GLU A 54 2.09 -8.91 -16.17
N PHE A 55 3.42 -8.83 -16.23
CA PHE A 55 4.13 -7.82 -17.00
C PHE A 55 5.44 -8.36 -17.53
N SER A 56 6.03 -7.65 -18.48
CA SER A 56 7.37 -7.93 -19.00
C SER A 56 8.26 -6.72 -18.86
N ARG A 57 9.57 -6.92 -18.72
CA ARG A 57 10.57 -5.85 -18.65
C ARG A 57 11.89 -6.31 -19.27
N ASP A 58 12.77 -5.36 -19.52
CA ASP A 58 14.10 -5.66 -20.04
C ASP A 58 15.05 -5.98 -18.89
N GLN A 59 15.82 -7.06 -19.03
CA GLN A 59 16.86 -7.49 -18.11
C GLN A 59 18.13 -7.78 -18.92
N GLY A 60 18.99 -6.77 -19.04
CA GLY A 60 20.09 -6.80 -20.00
C GLY A 60 19.55 -6.85 -21.43
N ASP A 61 20.04 -7.81 -22.23
CA ASP A 61 19.62 -7.98 -23.63
C ASP A 61 18.36 -8.86 -23.79
N HIS A 62 17.75 -9.31 -22.69
CA HIS A 62 16.60 -10.21 -22.72
C HIS A 62 15.35 -9.54 -22.17
N ARG A 63 14.21 -9.94 -22.71
CA ARG A 63 12.90 -9.58 -22.16
C ARG A 63 12.40 -10.71 -21.27
N ILE A 64 12.11 -10.39 -20.01
CA ILE A 64 11.59 -11.35 -19.03
C ILE A 64 10.12 -11.06 -18.73
N THR A 65 9.40 -12.08 -18.27
CA THR A 65 8.01 -11.97 -17.81
C THR A 65 7.94 -12.26 -16.32
N GLU A 66 7.21 -11.42 -15.59
CA GLU A 66 7.08 -11.47 -14.14
C GLU A 66 5.62 -11.37 -13.71
N LYS A 67 5.36 -11.78 -12.48
CA LYS A 67 4.06 -11.70 -11.82
C LYS A 67 4.20 -11.05 -10.46
N LYS A 68 3.36 -10.07 -10.16
CA LYS A 68 3.42 -9.30 -8.91
C LYS A 68 2.02 -9.04 -8.36
N SER A 69 1.90 -9.03 -7.03
CA SER A 69 0.68 -8.59 -6.34
C SER A 69 0.89 -7.21 -5.73
N ILE A 70 -0.08 -6.32 -5.91
CA ILE A 70 -0.12 -4.97 -5.34
C ILE A 70 -1.48 -4.68 -4.72
N ILE A 71 -1.54 -3.74 -3.78
CA ILE A 71 -2.77 -3.28 -3.16
C ILE A 71 -3.07 -1.86 -3.65
N ALA A 72 -4.29 -1.61 -4.11
CA ALA A 72 -4.82 -0.28 -4.35
C ALA A 72 -5.82 0.08 -3.25
N LYS A 73 -5.50 1.10 -2.45
CA LYS A 73 -6.48 1.79 -1.60
C LYS A 73 -7.12 2.92 -2.39
N VAL A 74 -8.44 2.98 -2.37
CA VAL A 74 -9.25 3.88 -3.20
C VAL A 74 -10.13 4.72 -2.30
N SER A 75 -10.08 6.04 -2.46
CA SER A 75 -10.98 6.95 -1.75
C SER A 75 -12.43 6.70 -2.18
N PRO A 76 -13.42 6.79 -1.28
CA PRO A 76 -14.82 6.70 -1.65
C PRO A 76 -15.22 7.82 -2.64
N THR A 77 -16.02 7.49 -3.66
CA THR A 77 -16.51 8.44 -4.68
C THR A 77 -18.02 8.32 -4.90
N ASP A 78 -18.73 7.74 -3.94
CA ASP A 78 -20.15 7.42 -4.03
C ASP A 78 -21.08 8.61 -3.75
N GLY A 79 -20.53 9.79 -3.47
CA GLY A 79 -21.27 10.99 -3.07
C GLY A 79 -21.97 10.85 -1.72
N GLY A 80 -21.74 9.75 -1.01
CA GLY A 80 -22.43 9.39 0.21
C GLY A 80 -21.80 10.01 1.46
N SER A 81 -22.41 9.70 2.61
CA SER A 81 -21.90 10.11 3.93
C SER A 81 -20.48 9.61 4.20
N ARG A 82 -20.10 8.45 3.63
CA ARG A 82 -18.77 7.87 3.72
C ARG A 82 -17.72 8.77 3.05
N GLN A 83 -17.96 9.20 1.82
CA GLN A 83 -17.09 10.14 1.12
C GLN A 83 -16.96 11.45 1.89
N LYS A 84 -18.09 12.05 2.28
CA LYS A 84 -18.10 13.31 3.02
C LYS A 84 -17.28 13.24 4.31
N LEU A 85 -17.43 12.17 5.10
CA LEU A 85 -16.65 11.98 6.32
C LEU A 85 -15.14 11.90 6.03
N VAL A 86 -14.75 11.18 4.97
CA VAL A 86 -13.34 11.03 4.59
C VAL A 86 -12.73 12.35 4.14
N GLU A 87 -13.50 13.16 3.41
CA GLU A 87 -13.09 14.48 2.95
C GLU A 87 -13.01 15.49 4.10
N ASP A 88 -14.04 15.58 4.94
CA ASP A 88 -14.13 16.53 6.06
C ASP A 88 -12.96 16.34 7.05
N VAL A 89 -12.57 15.09 7.34
CA VAL A 89 -11.44 14.78 8.23
C VAL A 89 -10.10 14.77 7.49
N GLY A 90 -10.10 14.56 6.16
CA GLY A 90 -8.87 14.43 5.38
C GLY A 90 -8.15 13.10 5.58
N TYR A 91 -8.86 12.02 5.97
CA TYR A 91 -8.26 10.71 6.29
C TYR A 91 -7.31 10.20 5.20
N PHE A 92 -7.72 10.29 3.94
CA PHE A 92 -6.94 9.77 2.82
C PHE A 92 -5.65 10.57 2.57
N ASN A 93 -5.69 11.89 2.80
CA ASN A 93 -4.51 12.75 2.69
C ASN A 93 -3.48 12.44 3.80
N PHE A 94 -3.96 12.20 5.03
CA PHE A 94 -3.09 11.76 6.12
C PHE A 94 -2.46 10.41 5.84
N GLU A 95 -3.25 9.45 5.32
CA GLU A 95 -2.73 8.13 4.95
C GLU A 95 -1.66 8.22 3.87
N ILE A 96 -1.89 8.98 2.79
CA ILE A 96 -0.89 9.22 1.74
C ILE A 96 0.37 9.83 2.33
N SER A 97 0.25 10.89 3.15
CA SER A 97 1.40 11.55 3.78
C SER A 97 2.18 10.59 4.68
N MET A 98 1.49 9.81 5.50
CA MET A 98 2.11 8.83 6.39
C MET A 98 2.87 7.76 5.59
N MET A 99 2.24 7.15 4.58
CA MET A 99 2.80 6.05 3.81
C MET A 99 3.92 6.48 2.85
N SER A 100 3.83 7.67 2.26
CA SER A 100 4.78 8.12 1.23
C SER A 100 5.94 8.98 1.76
N ASN A 101 5.83 9.50 2.98
CA ASN A 101 6.84 10.37 3.57
C ASN A 101 7.31 9.85 4.93
N THR A 102 6.44 9.88 5.95
CA THR A 102 6.85 9.59 7.34
C THR A 102 7.38 8.17 7.50
N LEU A 103 6.62 7.16 7.05
CA LEU A 103 7.03 5.76 7.15
C LEU A 103 8.23 5.43 6.27
N ASN A 104 8.36 6.08 5.11
CA ASN A 104 9.54 5.91 4.27
C ASN A 104 10.81 6.36 5.01
N LYS A 105 10.81 7.56 5.60
CA LYS A 105 11.92 8.06 6.42
C LYS A 105 12.19 7.18 7.65
N MET A 106 11.15 6.70 8.32
CA MET A 106 11.31 5.76 9.44
C MET A 106 11.98 4.45 8.99
N ASN A 107 11.57 3.89 7.85
CA ASN A 107 12.13 2.65 7.31
C ASN A 107 13.58 2.84 6.82
N GLU A 108 13.93 4.02 6.29
CA GLU A 108 15.32 4.36 5.96
C GLU A 108 16.22 4.37 7.20
N LEU A 109 15.73 4.92 8.33
CA LEU A 109 16.45 4.91 9.61
C LEU A 109 16.60 3.50 10.19
N LEU A 110 15.55 2.69 10.11
CA LEU A 110 15.52 1.33 10.67
C LEU A 110 16.25 0.30 9.80
N GLY A 111 16.39 0.58 8.50
CA GLY A 111 16.92 -0.35 7.52
C GLY A 111 15.97 -1.50 7.17
N PRO A 112 16.33 -2.32 6.16
CA PRO A 112 15.42 -3.30 5.56
C PRO A 112 14.96 -4.41 6.52
N LYS A 113 15.80 -4.78 7.49
CA LYS A 113 15.50 -5.85 8.47
C LYS A 113 14.40 -5.47 9.46
N HIS A 114 14.22 -4.17 9.72
CA HIS A 114 13.38 -3.67 10.80
C HIS A 114 12.27 -2.74 10.31
N ARG A 115 11.96 -2.76 9.01
CA ARG A 115 10.88 -1.96 8.42
C ARG A 115 9.56 -2.17 9.19
N VAL A 116 8.82 -1.09 9.39
CA VAL A 116 7.55 -1.06 10.13
C VAL A 116 6.33 -0.94 9.22
N SER A 117 6.53 -0.86 7.90
CA SER A 117 5.44 -0.80 6.92
C SER A 117 5.81 -1.48 5.60
N GLY A 118 4.78 -1.77 4.79
CA GLY A 118 4.95 -1.98 3.35
C GLY A 118 5.32 -0.67 2.64
N LYS A 119 5.73 -0.79 1.37
CA LYS A 119 6.11 0.36 0.54
C LYS A 119 4.89 1.03 -0.10
N SER A 120 4.89 2.36 -0.12
CA SER A 120 4.08 3.15 -1.07
C SER A 120 4.72 3.06 -2.45
N LEU A 121 3.97 2.61 -3.46
CA LEU A 121 4.47 2.40 -4.83
C LEU A 121 4.10 3.56 -5.76
N TYR A 122 2.85 4.01 -5.70
CA TYR A 122 2.34 5.06 -6.58
C TYR A 122 1.16 5.78 -5.96
N ILE A 123 1.00 7.08 -6.27
CA ILE A 123 -0.11 7.91 -5.80
C ILE A 123 -0.78 8.54 -7.02
N HIS A 124 -2.09 8.31 -7.15
CA HIS A 124 -2.93 9.00 -8.11
C HIS A 124 -3.80 10.01 -7.38
N LYS A 125 -3.59 11.31 -7.67
CA LYS A 125 -4.37 12.42 -7.09
C LYS A 125 -5.60 12.82 -7.93
N GLY A 126 -6.19 11.88 -8.66
CA GLY A 126 -7.42 12.10 -9.44
C GLY A 126 -8.68 11.80 -8.64
N ASN A 127 -9.77 11.53 -9.36
CA ASN A 127 -11.04 11.08 -8.80
C ASN A 127 -11.39 9.69 -9.38
N PRO A 128 -11.27 8.59 -8.60
CA PRO A 128 -10.88 8.55 -7.18
C PRO A 128 -9.41 8.88 -6.93
N THR A 129 -9.09 9.29 -5.70
CA THR A 129 -7.70 9.32 -5.23
C THR A 129 -7.28 7.89 -4.88
N VAL A 130 -6.11 7.45 -5.35
CA VAL A 130 -5.64 6.07 -5.19
C VAL A 130 -4.23 6.04 -4.64
N LEU A 131 -4.02 5.22 -3.61
CA LEU A 131 -2.70 4.87 -3.07
C LEU A 131 -2.40 3.42 -3.42
N VAL A 132 -1.38 3.20 -4.26
CA VAL A 132 -0.89 1.87 -4.62
C VAL A 132 0.26 1.48 -3.70
N MET A 133 0.18 0.29 -3.12
CA MET A 133 1.06 -0.20 -2.07
C MET A 133 1.55 -1.63 -2.37
N GLU A 134 2.65 -2.01 -1.73
CA GLU A 134 3.14 -3.39 -1.69
C GLU A 134 2.09 -4.32 -1.07
N ASP A 135 1.79 -5.43 -1.73
CA ASP A 135 1.05 -6.53 -1.10
C ASP A 135 2.01 -7.35 -0.24
N LEU A 136 1.70 -7.47 1.05
CA LEU A 136 2.49 -8.25 2.01
C LEU A 136 2.07 -9.72 2.05
N THR A 137 0.95 -10.09 1.42
CA THR A 137 0.44 -11.47 1.39
C THR A 137 1.48 -12.46 0.80
N PRO A 138 2.18 -12.15 -0.32
CA PRO A 138 3.23 -13.01 -0.86
C PRO A 138 4.44 -13.22 0.09
N LEU A 139 4.61 -12.34 1.09
CA LEU A 139 5.65 -12.46 2.12
C LEU A 139 5.19 -13.28 3.33
N GLY A 140 3.99 -13.89 3.28
CA GLY A 140 3.42 -14.71 4.35
C GLY A 140 2.61 -13.93 5.40
N PHE A 141 2.46 -12.62 5.24
CA PHE A 141 1.62 -11.83 6.15
C PHE A 141 0.14 -12.11 5.90
N HIS A 142 -0.61 -12.21 6.99
CA HIS A 142 -2.06 -12.33 6.98
C HIS A 142 -2.66 -11.49 8.10
N LYS A 143 -3.93 -11.12 7.95
CA LYS A 143 -4.65 -10.37 9.00
C LYS A 143 -4.94 -11.32 10.16
N ALA A 144 -4.64 -10.89 11.38
CA ALA A 144 -5.11 -11.55 12.58
C ALA A 144 -6.64 -11.43 12.70
N ASP A 145 -7.31 -12.44 13.25
CA ASP A 145 -8.73 -12.34 13.58
C ASP A 145 -8.93 -11.35 14.73
N ARG A 146 -9.64 -10.26 14.45
CA ARG A 146 -9.94 -9.20 15.43
C ARG A 146 -10.81 -9.67 16.60
N SER A 147 -11.48 -10.80 16.45
CA SER A 147 -12.34 -11.40 17.48
C SER A 147 -11.56 -12.33 18.41
N SER A 148 -10.32 -12.63 18.06
CA SER A 148 -9.42 -13.51 18.79
C SER A 148 -8.35 -12.71 19.54
N SER A 149 -7.89 -13.23 20.68
CA SER A 149 -6.74 -12.66 21.38
C SER A 149 -5.43 -13.12 20.75
N LEU A 150 -4.39 -12.30 20.84
CA LEU A 150 -3.03 -12.68 20.46
C LEU A 150 -2.42 -13.57 21.56
N ASP A 151 -1.71 -14.62 21.15
CA ASP A 151 -0.85 -15.34 22.09
C ASP A 151 0.36 -14.49 22.53
N LEU A 152 1.12 -15.00 23.50
CA LEU A 152 2.28 -14.27 24.05
C LEU A 152 3.36 -13.97 23.00
N ALA A 153 3.58 -14.88 22.05
CA ALA A 153 4.61 -14.71 21.02
C ALA A 153 4.22 -13.57 20.07
N HIS A 154 2.97 -13.56 19.61
CA HIS A 154 2.43 -12.50 18.77
C HIS A 154 2.35 -11.16 19.52
N CYS A 155 1.94 -11.16 20.79
CA CYS A 155 1.97 -9.97 21.65
C CYS A 155 3.38 -9.38 21.73
N THR A 156 4.40 -10.23 21.93
CA THR A 156 5.80 -9.81 22.01
C THR A 156 6.27 -9.19 20.70
N LEU A 157 5.95 -9.80 19.56
CA LEU A 157 6.28 -9.26 18.24
C LEU A 157 5.58 -7.91 17.98
N ALA A 158 4.30 -7.78 18.35
CA ALA A 158 3.55 -6.55 18.21
C ALA A 158 4.15 -5.42 19.06
N LEU A 159 4.47 -5.70 20.33
CA LEU A 159 5.11 -4.73 21.23
C LEU A 159 6.49 -4.30 20.74
N GLN A 160 7.30 -5.23 20.23
CA GLN A 160 8.59 -4.90 19.60
C GLN A 160 8.42 -4.02 18.35
N GLY A 161 7.38 -4.29 17.54
CA GLY A 161 7.02 -3.48 16.38
C GLY A 161 6.64 -2.06 16.79
N LEU A 162 5.77 -1.91 17.79
CA LEU A 162 5.36 -0.63 18.35
C LEU A 162 6.53 0.13 18.96
N ALA A 163 7.41 -0.54 19.70
CA ALA A 163 8.61 0.06 20.26
C ALA A 163 9.53 0.64 19.16
N ARG A 164 9.76 -0.12 18.07
CA ARG A 164 10.51 0.37 16.90
C ARG A 164 9.82 1.55 16.23
N PHE A 165 8.50 1.47 16.04
CA PHE A 165 7.72 2.55 15.45
C PHE A 165 7.88 3.83 16.27
N HIS A 166 7.65 3.78 17.59
CA HIS A 166 7.78 4.95 18.47
C HIS A 166 9.21 5.49 18.50
N ALA A 167 10.22 4.62 18.65
CA ALA A 167 11.62 5.05 18.64
C ALA A 167 12.02 5.74 17.33
N ALA A 168 11.59 5.20 16.18
CA ALA A 168 11.87 5.79 14.87
C ALA A 168 11.17 7.14 14.68
N THR A 169 9.94 7.31 15.19
CA THR A 169 9.26 8.62 15.14
C THR A 169 10.01 9.69 15.94
N VAL A 170 10.47 9.37 17.16
CA VAL A 170 11.24 10.30 17.99
C VAL A 170 12.57 10.65 17.32
N ALA A 171 13.32 9.63 16.85
CA ALA A 171 14.59 9.84 16.17
C ALA A 171 14.44 10.71 14.91
N LEU A 172 13.32 10.58 14.18
CA LEU A 172 13.03 11.41 13.02
C LEU A 172 12.76 12.86 13.43
N CYS A 173 11.95 13.09 14.46
CA CYS A 173 11.65 14.42 14.99
C CYS A 173 12.92 15.12 15.50
N GLU A 174 13.78 14.41 16.23
CA GLU A 174 15.03 14.97 16.74
C GLU A 174 15.98 15.36 15.61
N LYS A 175 16.12 14.53 14.57
CA LYS A 175 16.98 14.88 13.40
C LYS A 175 16.54 16.16 12.69
N VAL A 176 15.23 16.39 12.56
CA VAL A 176 14.69 17.61 11.94
C VAL A 176 15.01 18.86 12.76
N ASN A 177 15.19 18.74 14.07
CA ASN A 177 15.50 19.88 14.95
C ASN A 177 16.98 20.28 14.97
N TYR A 178 17.87 19.52 14.30
CA TYR A 178 19.31 19.80 14.23
C TYR A 178 19.82 20.07 12.80
N THR A 179 18.91 20.22 11.82
CA THR A 179 19.20 20.59 10.43
C THR A 179 18.48 21.87 10.07
#